data_AF-A0A8X7BCB9-F1
#
_entry.id   AF-A0A8X7BCB9-F1
#
_cell.length_a   1.000
_cell.length_b   1.000
_cell.length_c   1.000
_cell.angle_alpha   90.00
_cell.angle_beta   90.00
_cell.angle_gamma   90.00
#
_symmetry.space_group_name_H-M   'P 1'
#
loop_
_entity.id
_entity.type
_entity.pdbx_description
1 polymer ?
#
loop_
_entity_poly.entity_id
_entity_poly.type
_entity_poly.pdbx_seq_one_letter_code
_entity_poly.pdbx_strand_id
1 'polypeptide(L)'
;MRQALVDPTVNRSTIRADVGVAIVPQTISRHLAETNLKSKRPFRALPLTPEHRQLRIQWCQARSMWNVTDWQKVVFSDESRFVLGTDDNRVRVWGRPEHVWDQLKRQMPSCFSVHGFELAVQDLGAHLPQDNIRCLINSMPDRVTACIAAGGVPMRY
;
A
#
# COMPACT_ATOMS: atom_id res chain seq x y z
N MET A 1 -5.44 -2.25 21.61
CA MET A 1 -4.36 -1.75 20.70
C MET A 1 -3.48 -2.89 20.20
N ARG A 2 -2.90 -3.73 21.08
CA ARG A 2 -2.17 -4.95 20.69
C ARG A 2 -2.97 -5.86 19.74
N GLN A 3 -4.29 -5.95 19.93
CA GLN A 3 -5.19 -6.68 19.04
C GLN A 3 -5.09 -6.27 17.56
N ALA A 4 -4.95 -4.97 17.24
CA ALA A 4 -4.89 -4.50 15.85
C ALA A 4 -3.53 -4.77 15.17
N LEU A 5 -2.49 -5.05 15.97
CA LEU A 5 -1.20 -5.55 15.50
C LEU A 5 -1.23 -7.06 15.25
N VAL A 6 -2.07 -7.79 15.98
CA VAL A 6 -2.22 -9.25 15.91
C VAL A 6 -3.27 -9.67 14.88
N ASP A 7 -4.39 -8.94 14.80
CA ASP A 7 -5.47 -9.12 13.84
C ASP A 7 -5.82 -7.77 13.15
N PRO A 8 -5.42 -7.60 11.88
CA PRO A 8 -5.66 -6.36 11.15
C PRO A 8 -7.14 -6.15 10.77
N THR A 9 -8.04 -7.13 10.99
CA THR A 9 -9.47 -7.03 10.66
C THR A 9 -10.33 -6.41 11.76
N VAL A 10 -9.76 -6.17 12.94
CA VAL A 10 -10.47 -5.64 14.11
C VAL A 10 -10.96 -4.21 13.85
N ASN A 11 -12.28 -3.99 13.92
CA ASN A 11 -12.89 -2.69 13.71
C ASN A 11 -12.74 -1.78 14.95
N ARG A 12 -12.94 -0.46 14.80
CA ARG A 12 -12.82 0.51 15.92
C ARG A 12 -13.76 0.19 17.10
N SER A 13 -14.94 -0.34 16.82
CA SER A 13 -15.95 -0.69 17.82
C SER A 13 -15.50 -1.89 18.68
N THR A 14 -14.86 -2.88 18.07
CA THR A 14 -14.25 -4.02 18.73
C THR A 14 -13.05 -3.58 19.56
N ILE A 15 -12.17 -2.71 19.03
CA ILE A 15 -11.06 -2.14 19.83
C ILE A 15 -11.60 -1.38 21.05
N ARG A 16 -12.72 -0.65 20.91
CA ARG A 16 -13.35 0.08 22.01
C ARG A 16 -13.94 -0.85 23.07
N ALA A 17 -14.62 -1.92 22.64
CA ALA A 17 -15.19 -2.92 23.55
C ALA A 17 -14.12 -3.68 24.34
N ASP A 18 -12.99 -3.97 23.68
CA ASP A 18 -11.88 -4.77 24.22
C ASP A 18 -11.03 -4.01 25.25
N VAL A 19 -10.97 -2.68 25.16
CA VAL A 19 -10.23 -1.86 26.14
C VAL A 19 -11.03 -1.64 27.43
N GLY A 20 -12.35 -1.91 27.44
CA GLY A 20 -13.18 -1.82 28.64
C GLY A 20 -13.34 -0.42 29.25
N VAL A 21 -12.79 0.61 28.60
CA VAL A 21 -12.82 2.01 29.02
C VAL A 21 -13.57 2.83 27.96
N ALA A 22 -14.37 3.81 28.41
CA ALA A 22 -15.08 4.74 27.54
C ALA A 22 -14.10 5.65 26.80
N ILE A 23 -13.61 5.21 25.65
CA ILE A 23 -12.62 5.94 24.84
C ILE A 23 -13.31 6.57 23.63
N VAL A 24 -13.01 7.84 23.39
CA VAL A 24 -13.45 8.54 22.18
C VAL A 24 -12.73 8.02 20.93
N PRO A 25 -13.42 7.88 19.78
CA PRO A 25 -12.83 7.32 18.55
C PRO A 25 -11.55 8.04 18.04
N GLN A 26 -11.39 9.32 18.39
CA GLN A 26 -10.19 10.10 18.08
C GLN A 26 -8.95 9.60 18.80
N THR A 27 -9.05 9.17 20.07
CA THR A 27 -7.93 8.61 20.82
C THR A 27 -7.45 7.31 20.21
N ILE A 28 -8.38 6.44 19.79
CA ILE A 28 -8.06 5.21 19.05
C ILE A 28 -7.33 5.54 17.74
N SER A 29 -7.82 6.54 16.99
CA SER A 29 -7.22 6.93 15.72
C SER A 29 -5.83 7.56 15.89
N ARG A 30 -5.62 8.33 16.95
CA ARG A 30 -4.34 8.97 17.26
C ARG A 30 -3.27 7.93 17.60
N HIS A 31 -3.58 6.99 18.49
CA HIS A 31 -2.66 5.91 18.84
C HIS A 31 -2.37 4.94 17.67
N LEU A 32 -3.37 4.66 16.82
CA LEU A 32 -3.12 3.89 15.60
C LEU A 32 -2.21 4.68 14.63
N ALA A 33 -2.37 6.00 14.53
CA ALA A 33 -1.49 6.84 13.74
C ALA A 33 -0.05 6.91 14.31
N GLU A 34 0.11 6.96 15.63
CA GLU A 34 1.42 6.92 16.31
C GLU A 34 2.18 5.62 16.00
N THR A 35 1.47 4.52 15.73
CA THR A 35 2.05 3.22 15.33
C THR A 35 2.14 3.05 13.80
N ASN A 36 1.90 4.11 13.03
CA ASN A 36 1.86 4.13 11.57
C ASN A 36 0.82 3.16 10.95
N LEU A 37 -0.23 2.83 11.70
CA LEU A 37 -1.35 2.01 11.24
C LEU A 37 -2.50 2.91 10.80
N LYS A 38 -2.94 2.74 9.55
CA LYS A 38 -4.17 3.37 9.05
C LYS A 38 -5.08 2.33 8.41
N SER A 39 -6.35 2.68 8.35
CA SER A 39 -7.39 1.88 7.73
C SER A 39 -7.12 1.80 6.22
N LYS A 40 -6.76 0.61 5.73
CA LYS A 40 -6.46 0.28 4.32
C LYS A 40 -7.44 -0.75 3.77
N ARG A 41 -7.52 -0.89 2.45
CA ARG A 41 -8.31 -1.99 1.85
C ARG A 41 -7.54 -3.31 2.03
N PRO A 42 -8.22 -4.43 2.35
CA PRO A 42 -7.56 -5.73 2.38
C PRO A 42 -7.02 -6.05 0.99
N PHE A 43 -5.81 -6.59 0.93
CA PHE A 43 -5.23 -7.10 -0.31
C PHE A 43 -6.14 -8.19 -0.89
N ARG A 44 -6.56 -8.00 -2.14
CA ARG A 44 -7.29 -8.99 -2.93
C ARG A 44 -6.44 -9.32 -4.15
N ALA A 45 -5.84 -10.50 -4.16
CA ALA A 45 -5.17 -11.01 -5.35
C ALA A 45 -6.18 -11.74 -6.23
N LEU A 46 -6.16 -11.46 -7.53
CA LEU A 46 -6.78 -12.34 -8.49
C LEU A 46 -5.98 -13.66 -8.55
N PRO A 47 -6.66 -14.82 -8.63
CA PRO A 47 -5.98 -16.09 -8.78
C PRO A 47 -5.23 -16.09 -10.12
N LEU A 48 -3.91 -16.26 -10.07
CA LEU A 48 -3.08 -16.40 -11.27
C LEU A 48 -3.18 -17.83 -11.81
N THR A 49 -3.38 -17.93 -13.13
CA THR A 49 -3.26 -19.19 -13.87
C THR A 49 -1.84 -19.75 -13.74
N PRO A 50 -1.64 -21.07 -13.86
CA PRO A 50 -0.30 -21.67 -13.82
C PRO A 50 0.67 -21.05 -14.84
N GLU A 51 0.17 -20.72 -16.03
CA GLU A 51 0.93 -20.05 -17.09
C GLU A 51 1.45 -18.67 -16.64
N HIS A 52 0.57 -17.83 -16.06
CA HIS A 52 0.99 -16.53 -15.55
C HIS A 52 2.04 -16.65 -14.43
N ARG A 53 1.92 -17.67 -13.56
CA ARG A 53 2.94 -17.92 -12.53
C ARG A 53 4.28 -18.27 -13.15
N GLN A 54 4.28 -19.13 -14.17
CA GLN A 54 5.50 -19.53 -14.87
C GLN A 54 6.18 -18.33 -15.55
N LEU A 55 5.41 -17.49 -16.25
CA LEU A 55 5.92 -16.27 -16.87
C LEU A 55 6.51 -15.31 -15.83
N ARG A 56 5.88 -15.17 -14.66
CA ARG A 56 6.41 -14.36 -13.56
C ARG A 56 7.73 -14.91 -13.03
N ILE A 57 7.83 -16.22 -12.82
CA ILE A 57 9.07 -16.86 -12.37
C ILE A 57 10.17 -16.66 -13.40
N GLN A 58 9.90 -16.91 -14.68
CA GLN A 58 10.88 -16.71 -15.75
C GLN A 58 11.37 -15.26 -15.82
N TRP A 59 10.45 -14.30 -15.70
CA TRP A 59 10.80 -12.88 -15.69
C TRP A 59 11.70 -12.52 -14.51
N CYS A 60 11.40 -13.07 -13.33
CA CYS A 60 12.19 -12.89 -12.10
C CYS A 60 13.56 -13.58 -12.20
N GLN A 61 13.62 -14.81 -12.72
CA GLN A 61 14.87 -15.55 -12.91
C GLN A 61 15.81 -14.83 -13.89
N ALA A 62 15.27 -14.28 -14.99
CA ALA A 62 16.06 -13.49 -15.94
C ALA A 62 16.67 -12.22 -15.34
N ARG A 63 16.17 -11.77 -14.18
CA ARG A 63 16.57 -10.54 -13.49
C ARG A 63 17.06 -10.79 -12.06
N SER A 64 17.34 -12.04 -11.69
CA SER A 64 17.74 -12.40 -10.33
C SER A 64 19.12 -11.83 -9.97
N MET A 65 19.99 -11.65 -10.97
CA MET A 65 21.33 -11.08 -10.81
C MET A 65 21.37 -9.56 -10.96
N TRP A 66 20.24 -8.89 -11.19
CA TRP A 66 20.21 -7.44 -11.35
C TRP A 66 20.47 -6.74 -10.02
N ASN A 67 21.40 -5.79 -10.03
CA ASN A 67 21.69 -4.97 -8.87
C ASN A 67 20.78 -3.74 -8.83
N VAL A 68 20.85 -2.97 -7.74
CA VAL A 68 20.05 -1.74 -7.56
C VAL A 68 20.28 -0.73 -8.69
N THR A 69 21.50 -0.60 -9.23
CA THR A 69 21.80 0.34 -10.31
C THR A 69 21.14 -0.05 -11.63
N ASP A 70 20.91 -1.34 -11.86
CA ASP A 70 20.15 -1.80 -13.02
C ASP A 70 18.66 -1.52 -12.85
N TRP A 71 18.12 -1.69 -11.65
CA TRP A 71 16.75 -1.30 -11.32
C TRP A 71 16.50 0.20 -11.41
N GLN A 72 17.50 1.04 -11.13
CA GLN A 72 17.41 2.49 -11.30
C GLN A 72 17.21 2.94 -12.75
N LYS A 73 17.59 2.09 -13.73
CA LYS A 73 17.41 2.38 -15.16
C LYS A 73 16.01 1.99 -15.66
N VAL A 74 15.22 1.27 -14.86
CA VAL A 74 13.88 0.82 -15.24
C VAL A 74 12.87 1.93 -14.99
N VAL A 75 12.12 2.28 -16.03
CA VAL A 75 10.98 3.19 -15.92
C VAL A 75 9.73 2.38 -15.58
N PHE A 76 9.15 2.65 -14.40
CA PHE A 76 7.89 2.05 -13.97
C PHE A 76 6.74 3.02 -14.24
N SER A 77 5.66 2.51 -14.84
CA SER A 77 4.39 3.21 -14.99
C SER A 77 3.25 2.34 -14.50
N ASP A 78 2.26 2.95 -13.86
CA ASP A 78 1.05 2.30 -13.38
C ASP A 78 -0.08 3.35 -13.30
N GLU A 79 -1.32 2.89 -13.38
CA GLU A 79 -2.50 3.74 -13.30
C GLU A 79 -3.19 3.55 -11.95
N SER A 80 -3.53 4.66 -11.31
CA SER A 80 -4.23 4.64 -10.02
C SER A 80 -5.49 5.49 -10.05
N ARG A 81 -6.60 4.89 -9.61
CA ARG A 81 -7.87 5.60 -9.43
C ARG A 81 -7.88 6.39 -8.12
N PHE A 82 -8.22 7.68 -8.22
CA PHE A 82 -8.57 8.56 -7.11
C PHE A 82 -10.08 8.78 -7.07
N VAL A 83 -10.63 8.95 -5.87
CA VAL A 83 -12.08 9.12 -5.65
C VAL A 83 -12.27 10.30 -4.71
N LEU A 84 -13.13 11.25 -5.10
CA LEU A 84 -13.41 12.49 -4.35
C LEU A 84 -14.49 12.30 -3.26
N GLY A 85 -15.16 11.14 -3.24
CA GLY A 85 -16.17 10.78 -2.24
C GLY A 85 -15.56 10.16 -0.97
N THR A 86 -16.19 10.41 0.17
CA THR A 86 -15.72 10.02 1.50
C THR A 86 -16.07 8.57 1.89
N ASP A 87 -17.03 7.94 1.21
CA ASP A 87 -17.47 6.59 1.55
C ASP A 87 -17.58 5.70 0.32
N ASP A 88 -16.87 4.58 0.36
CA ASP A 88 -16.93 3.52 -0.66
C ASP A 88 -17.66 2.25 -0.15
N ASN A 89 -18.17 2.28 1.09
CA ASN A 89 -18.87 1.20 1.79
C ASN A 89 -18.06 -0.12 1.82
N ARG A 90 -16.72 -0.04 1.83
CA ARG A 90 -15.83 -1.20 1.74
C ARG A 90 -15.23 -1.59 3.09
N VAL A 91 -15.05 -2.90 3.28
CA VAL A 91 -14.30 -3.48 4.39
C VAL A 91 -12.87 -2.95 4.39
N ARG A 92 -12.40 -2.50 5.56
CA ARG A 92 -11.04 -1.99 5.76
C ARG A 92 -10.32 -2.77 6.86
N VAL A 93 -9.01 -2.89 6.69
CA VAL A 93 -8.07 -3.53 7.63
C VAL A 93 -7.01 -2.53 8.04
N TRP A 94 -6.42 -2.65 9.22
CA TRP A 94 -5.30 -1.81 9.62
C TRP A 94 -4.02 -2.26 8.92
N GLY A 95 -3.26 -1.31 8.37
CA GLY A 95 -1.97 -1.64 7.76
C GLY A 95 -1.12 -0.42 7.43
N ARG A 96 0.16 -0.71 7.21
CA ARG A 96 1.15 0.26 6.77
C ARG A 96 0.98 0.54 5.27
N PRO A 97 1.36 1.75 4.80
CA PRO A 97 1.44 2.03 3.37
C PRO A 97 2.57 1.19 2.79
N GLU A 98 2.24 0.33 1.82
CA GLU A 98 3.20 -0.57 1.18
C GLU A 98 3.60 -0.06 -0.22
N HIS A 99 2.73 0.76 -0.85
CA HIS A 99 2.97 1.31 -2.18
C HIS A 99 3.00 2.85 -2.19
N VAL A 100 3.77 3.41 -3.13
CA VAL A 100 3.89 4.87 -3.35
C VAL A 100 2.51 5.52 -3.52
N TRP A 101 1.61 4.86 -4.25
CA TRP A 101 0.23 5.33 -4.43
C TRP A 101 -0.57 5.42 -3.12
N ASP A 102 -0.36 4.52 -2.16
CA ASP A 102 -1.04 4.61 -0.86
C ASP A 102 -0.55 5.80 -0.07
N GLN A 103 0.73 6.14 -0.20
CA GLN A 103 1.32 7.31 0.46
C GLN A 103 0.85 8.61 -0.19
N LEU A 104 0.82 8.68 -1.52
CA LEU A 104 0.31 9.83 -2.26
C LEU A 104 -1.17 10.09 -1.97
N LYS A 105 -2.00 9.04 -2.01
CA LYS A 105 -3.44 9.15 -1.67
C LYS A 105 -3.68 9.65 -0.25
N ARG A 106 -2.72 9.47 0.67
CA ARG A 106 -2.80 10.01 2.04
C ARG A 106 -2.40 11.48 2.13
N GLN A 107 -1.56 11.97 1.23
CA GLN A 107 -1.14 13.37 1.16
C GLN A 107 -2.15 14.24 0.40
N MET A 108 -2.98 13.62 -0.43
CA MET A 108 -4.04 14.30 -1.17
C MET A 108 -4.94 15.11 -0.22
N PRO A 109 -5.12 16.42 -0.47
CA PRO A 109 -6.12 17.22 0.22
C PRO A 109 -7.52 16.71 -0.13
N SER A 110 -8.49 16.97 0.76
CA SER A 110 -9.89 16.73 0.45
C SER A 110 -10.35 17.73 -0.60
N CYS A 111 -10.37 17.29 -1.86
CA CYS A 111 -10.84 18.10 -2.98
C CYS A 111 -12.33 17.80 -3.23
N PHE A 112 -13.14 18.85 -3.39
CA PHE A 112 -14.56 18.74 -3.72
C PHE A 112 -14.85 19.10 -5.19
N SER A 113 -13.81 19.33 -6.00
CA SER A 113 -13.91 19.60 -7.43
C SER A 113 -12.80 18.87 -8.19
N VAL A 114 -13.08 18.56 -9.47
CA VAL A 114 -12.09 17.94 -10.36
C VAL A 114 -10.89 18.87 -10.57
N HIS A 115 -11.13 20.18 -10.74
CA HIS A 115 -10.06 21.15 -10.93
C HIS A 115 -9.13 21.27 -9.72
N GLY A 116 -9.69 21.33 -8.50
CA GLY A 116 -8.88 21.34 -7.28
C GLY A 116 -8.10 20.04 -7.09
N PHE A 117 -8.66 18.92 -7.54
CA PHE A 117 -7.99 17.63 -7.55
C PHE A 117 -6.85 17.57 -8.58
N GLU A 118 -7.05 18.08 -9.80
CA GLU A 118 -6.01 18.15 -10.83
C GLU A 118 -4.80 18.96 -10.36
N LEU A 119 -5.04 20.13 -9.75
CA LEU A 119 -3.96 20.95 -9.18
C LEU A 119 -3.21 20.20 -8.08
N ALA A 120 -3.92 19.52 -7.18
CA ALA A 120 -3.30 18.73 -6.12
C ALA A 120 -2.48 17.53 -6.65
N VAL A 121 -2.95 16.87 -7.71
CA VAL A 121 -2.20 15.79 -8.37
C VAL A 121 -0.96 16.31 -9.05
N GLN A 122 -1.05 17.44 -9.75
CA GLN A 122 0.10 18.07 -10.39
C GLN A 122 1.15 18.49 -9.36
N ASP A 123 0.73 19.12 -8.26
CA ASP A 123 1.62 19.53 -7.17
C ASP A 123 2.29 18.34 -6.49
N LEU A 124 1.53 17.30 -6.15
CA LEU A 124 2.08 16.06 -5.58
C LEU A 124 2.98 15.29 -6.55
N GLY A 125 2.68 15.37 -7.85
CA GLY A 125 3.50 14.81 -8.91
C GLY A 125 4.86 15.52 -9.01
N ALA A 126 4.86 16.86 -8.92
CA ALA A 126 6.06 17.67 -8.93
C ALA A 126 6.94 17.45 -7.68
N HIS A 127 6.32 17.16 -6.54
CA HIS A 127 6.99 16.96 -5.25
C HIS A 127 7.01 15.49 -4.79
N LEU A 128 6.92 14.54 -5.72
CA LEU A 128 6.91 13.12 -5.39
C LEU A 128 8.19 12.79 -4.58
N PRO A 129 8.07 12.31 -3.31
CA PRO A 129 9.24 12.14 -2.47
C PRO A 129 10.20 11.11 -3.08
N GLN A 130 11.41 11.55 -3.41
CA GLN A 130 12.43 10.70 -4.03
C GLN A 130 12.77 9.48 -3.18
N ASP A 131 12.62 9.58 -1.86
CA ASP A 131 12.84 8.46 -0.96
C ASP A 131 11.81 7.34 -1.15
N ASN A 132 10.57 7.65 -1.55
CA ASN A 132 9.57 6.63 -1.85
C ASN A 132 9.96 5.84 -3.11
N ILE A 133 10.44 6.55 -4.14
CA ILE A 133 10.92 5.95 -5.39
C ILE A 133 12.17 5.10 -5.12
N ARG A 134 13.12 5.63 -4.34
CA ARG A 134 14.34 4.91 -3.95
C ARG A 134 14.03 3.67 -3.13
N CYS A 135 13.12 3.74 -2.15
CA CYS A 135 12.69 2.58 -1.38
C CYS A 135 12.08 1.50 -2.28
N LEU A 136 11.26 1.89 -3.26
CA LEU A 136 10.69 0.94 -4.22
C LEU A 136 11.79 0.23 -5.03
N ILE A 137 12.69 1.01 -5.63
CA ILE A 137 13.80 0.50 -6.44
C ILE A 137 14.73 -0.40 -5.62
N ASN A 138 15.11 0.04 -4.42
CA ASN A 138 16.00 -0.70 -3.52
C ASN A 138 15.37 -2.03 -3.06
N SER A 139 14.05 -2.11 -2.98
CA SER A 139 13.33 -3.33 -2.62
C SER A 139 13.13 -4.33 -3.78
N MET A 140 13.42 -3.96 -5.04
CA MET A 140 13.16 -4.84 -6.19
C MET A 140 13.90 -6.19 -6.14
N PRO A 141 15.19 -6.26 -5.77
CA PRO A 141 15.88 -7.54 -5.64
C PRO A 141 15.20 -8.49 -4.64
N ASP A 142 14.76 -7.98 -3.50
CA ASP A 142 14.05 -8.76 -2.48
C ASP A 142 12.70 -9.25 -2.99
N ARG A 143 11.97 -8.39 -3.72
CA ARG A 143 10.69 -8.74 -4.34
C ARG A 143 10.84 -9.84 -5.38
N VAL A 144 11.87 -9.76 -6.23
CA VAL A 144 12.21 -10.79 -7.22
C VAL A 144 12.53 -12.11 -6.53
N THR A 145 13.36 -12.08 -5.48
CA THR A 145 13.73 -13.26 -4.70
C THR A 145 12.51 -13.91 -4.05
N ALA A 146 11.64 -13.11 -3.43
CA ALA A 146 10.39 -13.57 -2.84
C ALA A 146 9.48 -14.22 -3.90
N CYS A 147 9.43 -13.68 -5.12
CA CYS A 147 8.58 -14.19 -6.20
C CYS A 147 8.99 -15.57 -6.67
N ILE A 148 10.29 -15.81 -6.76
CA ILE A 148 10.85 -17.11 -7.08
C ILE A 148 10.56 -18.09 -5.93
N ALA A 149 10.84 -17.69 -4.68
CA ALA A 149 10.62 -18.53 -3.50
C ALA A 149 9.15 -18.92 -3.32
N ALA A 150 8.22 -18.04 -3.68
CA ALA A 150 6.79 -18.29 -3.59
C ALA A 150 6.21 -19.00 -4.83
N GLY A 151 7.03 -19.36 -5.83
CA GLY A 151 6.56 -20.06 -7.03
C GLY A 151 5.63 -19.20 -7.90
N GLY A 152 5.91 -17.90 -8.01
CA GLY A 152 5.17 -16.98 -8.89
C GLY A 152 3.75 -16.65 -8.42
N VAL A 153 3.37 -17.03 -7.20
CA VAL A 153 2.06 -16.70 -6.62
C VAL A 153 1.93 -15.21 -6.33
N PRO A 154 0.70 -14.67 -6.24
CA PRO A 154 0.49 -13.30 -5.81
C PRO A 154 1.07 -13.10 -4.41
N MET A 155 1.92 -12.08 -4.24
CA MET A 155 2.45 -11.71 -2.94
C MET A 155 1.96 -10.33 -2.57
N ARG A 156 1.91 -10.07 -1.26
CA ARG A 156 1.77 -8.72 -0.75
C ARG A 156 3.13 -8.03 -0.86
N TYR A 157 3.16 -6.89 -1.52
CA TYR A 157 4.32 -6.03 -1.65
C TYR A 157 3.97 -4.60 -1.30
#